data_AF-A0A3S0H291-F1
#
_entry.id   AF-A0A3S0H291-F1
#
_cell.length_a   1.000
_cell.length_b   1.000
_cell.length_c   1.000
_cell.angle_alpha   90.00
_cell.angle_beta   90.00
_cell.angle_gamma   90.00
#
_symmetry.space_group_name_H-M   'P 1'
#
loop_
_entity.id
_entity.type
_entity.pdbx_description
1 polymer ?
#
loop_
_entity_poly.entity_id
_entity_poly.type
_entity_poly.pdbx_seq_one_letter_code
_entity_poly.pdbx_strand_id
1 'polypeptide(L)'
;MPHRLLLAAPLLTLLLSGACQRSAAPTESAADCIDASKIRKDAICTMEYNPVCGCNNKTYSNPCQATNAGVTSYKQGACPDSKN
;
A
#
# COMPACT_ATOMS: atom_id res chain seq x y z
N MET A 1 -21.57 -45.80 -37.48
CA MET A 1 -22.17 -46.96 -36.77
C MET A 1 -21.06 -47.61 -35.96
N PRO A 2 -21.16 -47.82 -34.63
CA PRO A 2 -22.39 -47.98 -33.86
C PRO A 2 -22.53 -47.02 -32.66
N HIS A 3 -23.80 -46.80 -32.35
CA HIS A 3 -24.33 -46.19 -31.15
C HIS A 3 -24.40 -47.28 -30.06
N ARG A 4 -23.90 -47.03 -28.84
CA ARG A 4 -24.38 -47.71 -27.64
C ARG A 4 -24.42 -46.76 -26.44
N LEU A 5 -25.57 -46.08 -26.36
CA LEU A 5 -26.36 -45.79 -25.16
C LEU A 5 -25.98 -46.66 -23.95
N LEU A 6 -25.70 -46.07 -22.79
CA LEU A 6 -25.88 -46.62 -21.43
C LEU A 6 -25.55 -45.48 -20.43
N LEU A 7 -26.55 -44.72 -19.99
CA LEU A 7 -27.28 -44.84 -18.71
C LEU A 7 -26.53 -44.28 -17.49
N ALA A 8 -27.24 -43.38 -16.81
CA ALA A 8 -27.19 -43.04 -15.39
C ALA A 8 -25.98 -42.21 -14.90
N ALA A 9 -26.29 -40.98 -14.50
CA ALA A 9 -25.53 -40.25 -13.49
C ALA A 9 -25.58 -41.01 -12.15
N PRO A 10 -24.44 -41.16 -11.47
CA PRO A 10 -24.46 -40.91 -10.05
C PRO A 10 -23.24 -40.11 -9.56
N LEU A 11 -23.54 -39.22 -8.62
CA LEU A 11 -22.71 -38.84 -7.48
C LEU A 11 -21.35 -38.16 -7.74
N LEU A 12 -21.38 -36.83 -7.55
CA LEU A 12 -20.69 -36.22 -6.41
C LEU A 12 -19.18 -36.49 -6.28
N THR A 13 -18.41 -36.12 -7.30
CA THR A 13 -16.98 -35.79 -7.11
C THR A 13 -16.72 -34.40 -7.68
N LEU A 14 -17.29 -33.37 -7.04
CA LEU A 14 -16.88 -32.00 -7.30
C LEU A 14 -15.54 -31.77 -6.57
N LEU A 15 -14.54 -31.61 -7.40
CA LEU A 15 -13.12 -31.50 -7.12
C LEU A 15 -12.78 -30.28 -6.26
N LEU A 16 -11.95 -30.52 -5.24
CA LEU A 16 -10.64 -29.89 -5.05
C LEU A 16 -10.50 -28.39 -5.38
N SER A 17 -10.73 -27.51 -4.41
CA SER A 17 -10.01 -26.23 -4.31
C SER A 17 -10.29 -25.51 -2.99
N GLY A 18 -9.76 -26.02 -1.88
CA GLY A 18 -9.42 -25.17 -0.74
C GLY A 18 -8.21 -24.31 -1.11
N ALA A 19 -8.37 -23.35 -2.02
CA ALA A 19 -7.37 -22.32 -2.21
C ALA A 19 -7.49 -21.36 -1.04
N CYS A 20 -6.53 -21.37 -0.11
CA CYS A 20 -6.38 -20.26 0.83
C CYS A 20 -6.21 -18.99 0.00
N GLN A 21 -7.24 -18.13 -0.08
CA GLN A 21 -7.02 -16.76 -0.51
C GLN A 21 -6.21 -16.07 0.60
N ARG A 22 -4.89 -16.19 0.52
CA ARG A 22 -4.01 -15.13 1.03
C ARG A 22 -4.37 -13.91 0.22
N SER A 23 -5.22 -13.04 0.76
CA SER A 23 -5.25 -11.65 0.34
C SER A 23 -3.83 -11.14 0.49
N ALA A 24 -3.12 -11.03 -0.63
CA ALA A 24 -1.97 -10.15 -0.70
C ALA A 24 -2.53 -8.76 -0.35
N ALA A 25 -2.27 -8.32 0.88
CA ALA A 25 -2.42 -6.93 1.25
C ALA A 25 -1.71 -6.07 0.18
N PRO A 26 -2.22 -4.87 -0.10
CA PRO A 26 -1.65 -4.03 -1.15
C PRO A 26 -0.17 -3.83 -0.86
N THR A 27 0.61 -4.03 -1.91
CA THR A 27 2.06 -3.98 -1.96
C THR A 27 2.63 -2.76 -1.24
N GLU A 28 3.19 -3.03 -0.07
CA GLU A 28 4.21 -2.23 0.60
C GLU A 28 5.52 -2.30 -0.23
N SER A 29 5.78 -1.27 -1.04
CA SER A 29 7.09 -0.99 -1.62
C SER A 29 7.37 0.52 -1.56
N ALA A 30 8.14 0.99 -0.56
CA ALA A 30 8.52 2.40 -0.29
C ALA A 30 7.35 3.41 -0.11
N ALA A 31 6.14 2.98 -0.47
CA ALA A 31 4.82 3.56 -0.25
C ALA A 31 4.18 3.09 1.08
N ASP A 32 4.90 2.28 1.85
CA ASP A 32 4.43 1.60 3.07
C ASP A 32 4.06 2.60 4.16
N CYS A 33 4.75 3.73 4.14
CA CYS A 33 4.58 4.81 5.05
C CYS A 33 3.84 6.01 4.43
N ILE A 34 3.29 5.87 3.22
CA ILE A 34 2.47 6.92 2.59
C ILE A 34 1.01 6.46 2.61
N ASP A 35 0.25 7.04 3.52
CA ASP A 35 -1.19 6.84 3.60
C ASP A 35 -1.90 7.86 2.71
N ALA A 36 -2.32 7.40 1.52
CA ALA A 36 -3.02 8.24 0.55
C ALA A 36 -4.32 8.86 1.11
N SER A 37 -4.96 8.21 2.09
CA SER A 37 -6.18 8.70 2.74
C SER A 37 -5.93 9.91 3.64
N LYS A 38 -4.66 10.16 4.03
CA LYS A 38 -4.24 11.29 4.87
C LYS A 38 -3.69 12.48 4.08
N ILE A 39 -3.67 12.40 2.75
CA ILE A 39 -3.19 13.49 1.92
C ILE A 39 -4.21 14.64 1.95
N ARG A 40 -3.78 15.82 2.41
CA ARG A 40 -4.60 17.03 2.51
C ARG A 40 -3.92 18.20 1.80
N LYS A 41 -4.41 18.55 0.60
CA LYS A 41 -3.87 19.65 -0.22
C LYS A 41 -4.32 21.03 0.27
N ASP A 42 -5.42 21.08 1.01
CA ASP A 42 -6.06 22.26 1.58
C ASP A 42 -5.65 22.52 3.04
N ALA A 43 -4.75 21.71 3.59
CA ALA A 43 -4.34 21.84 4.98
C ALA A 43 -3.55 23.13 5.21
N ILE A 44 -3.90 23.82 6.31
CA ILE A 44 -3.20 25.02 6.75
C ILE A 44 -2.09 24.59 7.72
N CYS A 45 -0.85 24.85 7.35
CA CYS A 45 0.32 24.68 8.21
C CYS A 45 0.93 26.03 8.57
N THR A 46 1.60 26.11 9.71
CA THR A 46 2.44 27.26 10.03
C THR A 46 3.62 27.35 9.04
N MET A 47 4.17 28.55 8.91
CA MET A 47 5.39 28.79 8.12
C MET A 47 6.68 28.52 8.90
N GLU A 48 6.57 27.90 10.08
CA GLU A 48 7.71 27.48 10.89
C GLU A 48 8.60 26.52 10.08
N TYR A 49 9.91 26.74 10.15
CA TYR A 49 10.89 25.86 9.55
C TYR A 49 11.45 24.90 10.60
N ASN A 50 10.95 23.66 10.60
CA ASN A 50 11.36 22.58 11.48
C ASN A 50 11.46 21.28 10.66
N PRO A 51 12.54 21.11 9.87
CA PRO A 51 12.57 20.12 8.81
C PRO A 51 12.49 18.69 9.35
N VAL A 52 11.80 17.84 8.59
CA VAL A 52 11.71 16.40 8.85
C VAL A 52 12.01 15.60 7.59
N CYS A 53 12.67 14.46 7.75
CA CYS A 53 12.97 13.53 6.69
C CYS A 53 11.90 12.44 6.69
N GLY A 54 11.05 12.45 5.67
CA GLY A 54 10.04 11.40 5.48
C GLY A 54 10.69 10.08 5.12
N CYS A 55 10.01 8.99 5.44
CA CYS A 55 10.34 7.64 5.00
C CYS A 55 10.50 7.47 3.48
N ASN A 56 9.95 8.39 2.68
CA ASN A 56 10.13 8.45 1.23
C ASN A 56 11.40 9.21 0.81
N ASN A 57 12.34 9.44 1.72
CA ASN A 57 13.56 10.23 1.53
C ASN A 57 13.30 11.66 1.01
N LYS A 58 12.11 12.21 1.29
CA LYS A 58 11.77 13.59 0.99
C LYS A 58 11.85 14.43 2.25
N THR A 59 12.55 15.55 2.17
CA THR A 59 12.54 16.58 3.21
C THR A 59 11.24 17.38 3.14
N TYR A 60 10.57 17.55 4.28
CA TYR A 60 9.42 18.44 4.45
C TYR A 60 9.81 19.60 5.37
N SER A 61 9.37 20.82 5.07
CA SER A 61 9.81 22.01 5.82
C SER A 61 9.33 22.02 7.27
N ASN A 62 8.25 21.30 7.58
CA ASN A 62 7.78 21.07 8.94
C ASN A 62 6.95 19.77 9.08
N PRO A 63 6.70 19.29 10.32
CA PRO A 63 5.94 18.07 10.56
C PRO A 63 4.49 18.13 10.05
N CYS A 64 3.87 19.30 10.06
CA CYS A 64 2.52 19.50 9.52
C CYS A 64 2.48 19.18 8.02
N GLN A 65 3.44 19.71 7.25
CA GLN A 65 3.54 19.42 5.82
C GLN A 65 3.83 17.95 5.53
N ALA A 66 4.67 17.28 6.33
CA ALA A 66 4.91 15.84 6.18
C ALA A 66 3.63 15.02 6.40
N THR A 67 2.91 15.29 7.49
CA THR A 67 1.67 14.59 7.83
C THR A 67 0.61 14.76 6.74
N ASN A 68 0.41 15.99 6.26
CA ASN A 68 -0.56 16.29 5.19
C ASN A 68 -0.13 15.79 3.81
N ALA A 69 1.13 15.42 3.63
CA ALA A 69 1.60 14.68 2.46
C ALA A 69 1.35 13.16 2.57
N GLY A 70 0.67 12.71 3.63
CA GLY A 70 0.37 11.30 3.89
C GLY A 70 1.52 10.53 4.54
N VAL A 71 2.61 11.19 4.94
CA VAL A 71 3.76 10.53 5.55
C VAL A 71 3.41 10.05 6.96
N THR A 72 3.44 8.76 7.19
CA THR A 72 3.13 8.13 8.48
C THR A 72 4.35 7.97 9.38
N SER A 73 5.56 8.09 8.83
CA SER A 73 6.82 8.00 9.59
C SER A 73 7.89 8.93 9.04
N TYR A 74 8.51 9.71 9.92
CA TYR A 74 9.59 10.64 9.59
C TYR A 74 10.57 10.78 10.77
N LYS A 75 11.79 11.24 10.47
CA LYS A 75 12.82 11.59 11.47
C LYS A 75 13.02 13.11 11.50
N GLN A 76 13.45 13.65 12.63
CA GLN A 76 13.83 15.08 12.70
C GLN A 76 15.06 15.38 11.87
N GLY A 77 15.10 16.58 11.27
CA GLY A 77 16.14 17.03 10.36
C GLY A 77 15.80 16.79 8.89
N ALA A 78 16.52 17.46 7.99
CA ALA A 78 16.41 17.20 6.56
C ALA A 78 16.96 15.81 6.21
N CYS A 79 16.49 15.23 5.10
CA CYS A 79 17.09 14.01 4.56
C CYS A 79 18.53 14.29 4.10
N PRO A 80 19.44 13.30 4.17
CA PRO A 80 20.77 13.45 3.63
C PRO A 80 20.69 13.74 2.12
N ASP A 81 21.35 14.79 1.66
CA ASP A 81 21.46 15.09 0.24
C ASP A 81 22.19 13.93 -0.46
N SER A 82 21.62 13.36 -1.52
CA SER A 82 22.30 12.35 -2.35
C SER A 82 23.39 12.96 -3.25
N LYS A 83 23.94 14.11 -2.88
CA LYS A 83 25.00 14.82 -3.60
C LYS A 83 26.34 14.33 -3.06
N ASN A 84 26.88 13.30 -3.70
CA ASN A 84 28.33 13.05 -3.72
C ASN A 84 28.97 13.92 -4.79
#